data_AF-A0A844Y5P0-F1
#
_entry.id   AF-A0A844Y5P0-F1
#
_cell.length_a   1.000
_cell.length_b   1.000
_cell.length_c   1.000
_cell.angle_alpha   90.00
_cell.angle_beta   90.00
_cell.angle_gamma   90.00
#
_symmetry.space_group_name_H-M   'P 1'
#
loop_
_entity.id
_entity.type
_entity.pdbx_description
1 polymer ?
#
loop_
_entity_poly.entity_id
_entity_poly.type
_entity_poly.pdbx_seq_one_letter_code
_entity_poly.pdbx_strand_id
1 'polypeptide(L)'
;MNQQQVIAVFSRPDRTLHHNKVSNIANGLLYGSNVDFPPASREKCLRFLSLFCVHPIDTFADSEFRFEYDYRPVGQGLFCSARLERKNGPTLRWVYDCGTENGDKRTPRKRVRREIVALARQQEKPAGGRRSLDLVTLSHFDQDHLSGLTDLLRVFSVRILLLPYLSPWDRLLVALEKDVSGSSDFFRFLLEPTAYLASLPGVEIERILMVPPSGEGPAAPPLFPPEGPIDELGPRSRFDPVYEAKARQAEDDGDGLGSDKGLAEPKVGLLVRGGGITVGGVWEFVPYNDATLLRHVTADFRAEARELTEELRQATSDTERDEKLRSLKALYEKTFAASAKPISSKRKNLISLFLYSGPLGHTGPALMREWQLRHRLPENKTTQTWLLAADEEFGQLYTGDGYLNTRRQLAELKSFYEPHDRLRRAAVLQVMHHGSKANWQAGLADELGPSTSVFCSDPAHHYGHPHIEVQRDFLHRNPKQVDAAFGYRVEGYFIQP
;
A
#
# COMPACT_ATOMS: atom_id res chain seq x y z
N MET A 1 -29.16 -13.01 17.39
CA MET A 1 -29.15 -11.53 17.35
C MET A 1 -30.48 -11.02 17.88
N ASN A 2 -30.49 -9.97 18.70
CA ASN A 2 -31.70 -9.25 19.03
C ASN A 2 -32.07 -8.25 17.91
N GLN A 3 -33.30 -7.72 17.93
CA GLN A 3 -33.83 -6.85 16.87
C GLN A 3 -33.01 -5.56 16.68
N GLN A 4 -32.42 -5.02 17.75
CA GLN A 4 -31.55 -3.84 17.67
C GLN A 4 -30.22 -4.16 16.97
N GLN A 5 -29.64 -5.34 17.20
CA GLN A 5 -28.44 -5.81 16.49
C GLN A 5 -28.72 -6.00 15.00
N VAL A 6 -29.90 -6.52 14.63
CA VAL A 6 -30.31 -6.66 13.23
C VAL A 6 -30.44 -5.28 12.57
N ILE A 7 -31.11 -4.33 13.22
CA ILE A 7 -31.27 -2.96 12.70
C ILE A 7 -29.90 -2.27 12.55
N ALA A 8 -29.01 -2.36 13.53
CA ALA A 8 -27.68 -1.75 13.48
C ALA A 8 -26.79 -2.29 12.35
N VAL A 9 -26.95 -3.56 11.97
CA VAL A 9 -26.20 -4.19 10.87
C VAL A 9 -26.68 -3.70 9.50
N PHE A 10 -27.99 -3.53 9.33
CA PHE A 10 -28.61 -3.19 8.04
C PHE A 10 -28.82 -1.70 7.81
N SER A 11 -28.84 -0.87 8.86
CA SER A 11 -28.91 0.58 8.76
C SER A 11 -27.50 1.18 8.80
N ARG A 12 -26.99 1.62 7.64
CA ARG A 12 -25.68 2.31 7.54
C ARG A 12 -25.85 3.72 6.95
N PRO A 13 -24.91 4.66 7.20
CA PRO A 13 -24.95 6.00 6.61
C PRO A 13 -24.95 6.02 5.07
N ASP A 14 -24.34 5.00 4.46
CA ASP A 14 -24.18 4.78 3.02
C ASP A 14 -25.22 3.81 2.43
N ARG A 15 -26.06 3.18 3.28
CA ARG A 15 -27.06 2.18 2.86
C ARG A 15 -28.37 2.40 3.60
N THR A 16 -29.29 3.11 2.95
CA THR A 16 -30.60 3.49 3.50
C THR A 16 -31.62 2.35 3.44
N LEU A 17 -31.39 1.27 4.20
CA LEU A 17 -32.49 0.39 4.60
C LEU A 17 -33.14 0.97 5.86
N HIS A 18 -34.34 1.53 5.68
CA HIS A 18 -35.13 2.12 6.75
C HIS A 18 -35.39 1.06 7.85
N HIS A 19 -35.14 1.40 9.12
CA HIS A 19 -35.22 0.49 10.26
C HIS A 19 -36.58 -0.24 10.35
N ASN A 20 -37.70 0.42 10.00
CA ASN A 20 -39.02 -0.23 9.92
C ASN A 20 -39.09 -1.35 8.88
N LYS A 21 -38.43 -1.22 7.72
CA LYS A 21 -38.36 -2.29 6.71
C LYS A 21 -37.55 -3.48 7.23
N VAL A 22 -36.41 -3.21 7.87
CA VAL A 22 -35.57 -4.25 8.49
C VAL A 22 -36.34 -5.00 9.57
N SER A 23 -37.07 -4.27 10.42
CA SER A 23 -37.94 -4.81 11.46
C SER A 23 -39.05 -5.69 10.88
N ASN A 24 -39.73 -5.22 9.83
CA ASN A 24 -40.81 -5.97 9.20
C ASN A 24 -40.31 -7.27 8.53
N ILE A 25 -39.14 -7.25 7.88
CA ILE A 25 -38.53 -8.45 7.32
C ILE A 25 -38.12 -9.43 8.43
N ALA A 26 -37.47 -8.93 9.50
CA ALA A 26 -37.03 -9.76 10.62
C ALA A 26 -38.19 -10.46 11.35
N ASN A 27 -39.37 -9.81 11.39
CA ASN A 27 -40.58 -10.35 11.99
C ASN A 27 -41.44 -11.18 11.01
N GLY A 28 -40.97 -11.42 9.78
CA GLY A 28 -41.72 -12.18 8.77
C GLY A 28 -42.99 -11.46 8.28
N LEU A 29 -43.05 -10.14 8.35
CA LEU A 29 -44.21 -9.34 7.94
C LEU A 29 -44.13 -8.89 6.47
N LEU A 30 -43.00 -9.10 5.80
CA LEU A 30 -42.78 -8.83 4.37
C LEU A 30 -42.25 -10.10 3.70
N TYR A 31 -43.10 -10.78 2.93
CA TYR A 31 -42.80 -12.05 2.24
C TYR A 31 -42.69 -11.95 0.71
N GLY A 32 -42.77 -10.75 0.13
CA GLY A 32 -42.57 -10.57 -1.31
C GLY A 32 -41.09 -10.45 -1.64
N SER A 33 -40.60 -11.23 -2.60
CA SER A 33 -39.34 -10.94 -3.29
C SER A 33 -39.47 -9.56 -3.92
N ASN A 34 -39.00 -8.53 -3.21
CA ASN A 34 -38.86 -7.23 -3.81
C ASN A 34 -37.79 -7.37 -4.90
N VAL A 35 -38.09 -6.99 -6.14
CA VAL A 35 -37.15 -7.07 -7.27
C VAL A 35 -35.86 -6.32 -6.95
N ASP A 36 -35.96 -5.27 -6.13
CA ASP A 36 -34.81 -4.48 -5.68
C ASP A 36 -33.96 -5.20 -4.60
N PHE A 37 -34.52 -6.20 -3.92
CA PHE A 37 -33.89 -6.91 -2.79
C PHE A 37 -34.24 -8.42 -2.80
N PRO A 38 -33.67 -9.21 -3.73
CA PRO A 38 -33.92 -10.64 -3.79
C PRO A 38 -33.42 -11.35 -2.51
N PRO A 39 -34.02 -12.50 -2.13
CA PRO A 39 -33.53 -13.31 -1.03
C PRO A 39 -32.05 -13.67 -1.20
N ALA A 40 -31.29 -13.62 -0.11
CA ALA A 40 -29.89 -14.04 -0.13
C ALA A 40 -29.79 -15.55 -0.45
N SER A 41 -28.79 -15.95 -1.25
CA SER A 41 -28.52 -17.37 -1.51
C SER A 41 -28.14 -18.09 -0.22
N ARG A 42 -28.34 -19.42 -0.17
CA ARG A 42 -27.93 -20.25 0.98
C ARG A 42 -26.46 -20.03 1.36
N GLU A 43 -25.58 -19.89 0.38
CA GLU A 43 -24.16 -19.58 0.56
C GLU A 43 -23.94 -18.20 1.23
N LYS A 44 -24.62 -17.15 0.77
CA LYS A 44 -24.58 -15.82 1.40
C LYS A 44 -25.13 -15.84 2.83
N CYS A 45 -26.17 -16.64 3.09
CA CYS A 45 -26.71 -16.85 4.43
C CYS A 45 -25.74 -17.62 5.34
N LEU A 46 -25.09 -18.67 4.84
CA LEU A 46 -24.09 -19.43 5.59
C LEU A 46 -22.86 -18.56 5.90
N ARG A 47 -22.39 -17.77 4.94
CA ARG A 47 -21.33 -16.78 5.16
C ARG A 47 -21.75 -15.74 6.19
N PHE A 48 -22.98 -15.21 6.12
CA PHE A 48 -23.52 -14.34 7.16
C PHE A 48 -23.54 -15.03 8.53
N LEU A 49 -24.04 -16.25 8.64
CA LEU A 49 -24.10 -16.97 9.92
C LEU A 49 -22.70 -17.26 10.50
N SER A 50 -21.72 -17.64 9.66
CA SER A 50 -20.33 -17.85 10.10
C SER A 50 -19.70 -16.55 10.59
N LEU A 51 -20.03 -15.41 9.99
CA LEU A 51 -19.56 -14.08 10.39
C LEU A 51 -20.10 -13.63 11.76
N PHE A 52 -21.23 -14.18 12.24
CA PHE A 52 -21.91 -13.78 13.49
C PHE A 52 -21.77 -14.80 14.63
N CYS A 53 -21.15 -15.96 14.41
CA CYS A 53 -20.79 -16.88 15.48
C CYS A 53 -19.62 -16.29 16.29
N VAL A 54 -19.91 -15.80 17.49
CA VAL A 54 -18.88 -15.39 18.45
C VAL A 54 -18.20 -16.66 18.96
N HIS A 55 -17.04 -17.00 18.40
CA HIS A 55 -16.18 -18.01 18.99
C HIS A 55 -15.54 -17.43 20.27
N PRO A 56 -15.57 -18.15 21.41
CA PRO A 56 -14.89 -17.73 22.64
C PRO A 56 -13.40 -17.48 22.37
N ILE A 57 -12.86 -16.41 22.95
CA ILE A 57 -11.45 -15.99 22.78
C ILE A 57 -10.47 -17.12 23.17
N ASP A 58 -10.85 -17.98 24.11
CA ASP A 58 -10.02 -19.09 24.60
C ASP A 58 -9.75 -20.19 23.55
N THR A 59 -10.49 -20.23 22.44
CA THR A 59 -10.34 -21.29 21.42
C THR A 59 -9.15 -21.13 20.48
N PHE A 60 -8.39 -20.03 20.57
CA PHE A 60 -7.27 -19.73 19.65
C PHE A 60 -5.91 -19.65 20.35
N ALA A 61 -5.83 -20.06 21.62
CA ALA A 61 -4.62 -20.06 22.42
C ALA A 61 -3.45 -20.84 21.78
N ASP A 62 -3.75 -21.76 20.86
CA ASP A 62 -2.78 -22.59 20.14
C ASP A 62 -2.24 -21.97 18.84
N SER A 63 -2.70 -20.77 18.46
CA SER A 63 -2.19 -20.09 17.25
C SER A 63 -0.71 -19.71 17.41
N GLU A 64 0.11 -20.00 16.40
CA GLU A 64 1.54 -19.65 16.43
C GLU A 64 1.78 -18.18 16.08
N PHE A 65 0.98 -17.63 15.17
CA PHE A 65 1.17 -16.27 14.66
C PHE A 65 -0.08 -15.41 14.82
N ARG A 66 0.15 -14.12 15.04
CA ARG A 66 -0.85 -13.05 14.97
C ARG A 66 -0.44 -12.02 13.93
N PHE A 67 -1.33 -11.65 13.04
CA PHE A 67 -1.12 -10.52 12.12
C PHE A 67 -2.10 -9.38 12.42
N GLU A 68 -1.70 -8.14 12.12
CA GLU A 68 -2.58 -6.98 12.18
C GLU A 68 -2.26 -6.01 11.04
N TYR A 69 -3.31 -5.45 10.45
CA TYR A 69 -3.27 -4.39 9.45
C TYR A 69 -4.04 -3.18 9.97
N ASP A 70 -3.45 -1.99 9.98
CA ASP A 70 -4.08 -0.77 10.51
C ASP A 70 -3.93 0.38 9.51
N TYR A 71 -5.01 0.63 8.77
CA TYR A 71 -5.17 1.78 7.88
C TYR A 71 -5.56 3.01 8.70
N ARG A 72 -4.59 3.93 8.85
CA ARG A 72 -4.64 5.05 9.77
C ARG A 72 -5.51 6.20 9.24
N PRO A 73 -6.26 6.91 10.10
CA PRO A 73 -7.13 8.00 9.69
C PRO A 73 -6.36 9.30 9.41
N VAL A 74 -5.72 9.37 8.25
CA VAL A 74 -4.89 10.52 7.84
C VAL A 74 -5.63 11.51 6.94
N GLY A 75 -6.70 11.10 6.27
CA GLY A 75 -7.42 11.93 5.30
C GLY A 75 -7.48 11.26 3.94
N GLN A 76 -7.32 12.05 2.89
CA GLN A 76 -7.13 11.56 1.53
C GLN A 76 -5.62 11.41 1.29
N GLY A 77 -5.11 10.27 1.70
CA GLY A 77 -3.73 9.84 1.58
C GLY A 77 -3.64 8.40 2.08
N LEU A 78 -2.45 7.84 2.12
CA LEU A 78 -2.26 6.48 2.63
C LEU A 78 -1.24 6.47 3.76
N PHE A 79 -1.66 5.86 4.87
CA PHE A 79 -0.78 5.45 5.94
C PHE A 79 -1.30 4.13 6.49
N CYS A 80 -0.72 3.02 6.05
CA CYS A 80 -0.98 1.71 6.62
C CYS A 80 0.22 1.28 7.47
N SER A 81 -0.03 0.85 8.70
CA SER A 81 0.95 0.15 9.52
C SER A 81 0.46 -1.26 9.79
N ALA A 82 1.38 -2.23 9.83
CA ALA A 82 1.02 -3.61 10.04
C ALA A 82 2.11 -4.34 10.81
N ARG A 83 1.73 -5.51 11.36
CA ARG A 83 2.63 -6.36 12.13
C ARG A 83 2.32 -7.83 11.95
N LEU A 84 3.36 -8.64 12.10
CA LEU A 84 3.30 -10.08 12.25
C LEU A 84 4.05 -10.45 13.52
N GLU A 85 3.38 -11.14 14.43
CA GLU A 85 3.89 -11.51 15.74
C GLU A 85 3.92 -13.02 15.85
N ARG A 86 5.07 -13.57 16.24
CA ARG A 86 5.17 -14.98 16.63
C ARG A 86 4.93 -15.10 18.12
N LYS A 87 4.14 -16.08 18.55
CA LYS A 87 3.91 -16.40 19.96
C LYS A 87 5.25 -16.61 20.67
N ASN A 88 5.48 -15.87 21.76
CA ASN A 88 6.73 -15.86 22.52
C ASN A 88 7.98 -15.53 21.68
N GLY A 89 7.82 -14.78 20.59
CA GLY A 89 8.88 -14.52 19.62
C GLY A 89 8.94 -13.07 19.14
N PRO A 90 9.74 -12.81 18.10
CA PRO A 90 9.90 -11.48 17.54
C PRO A 90 8.60 -10.97 16.87
N THR A 91 8.54 -9.65 16.73
CA THR A 91 7.49 -8.96 15.98
C THR A 91 8.09 -8.22 14.80
N LEU A 92 7.53 -8.47 13.62
CA LEU A 92 7.86 -7.82 12.37
C LEU A 92 6.88 -6.67 12.22
N ARG A 93 7.39 -5.48 11.92
CA ARG A 93 6.57 -4.26 11.79
C ARG A 93 6.88 -3.58 10.48
N TRP A 94 5.82 -3.29 9.72
CA TRP A 94 5.98 -2.56 8.48
C TRP A 94 5.00 -1.43 8.33
N VAL A 95 5.39 -0.47 7.49
CA VAL A 95 4.56 0.65 7.06
C VAL A 95 4.52 0.65 5.54
N TYR A 96 3.33 0.87 4.98
CA TYR A 96 3.12 1.15 3.58
C TYR A 96 2.49 2.54 3.44
N ASP A 97 3.27 3.46 2.86
CA ASP A 97 3.04 4.90 2.82
C ASP A 97 2.81 5.55 4.20
N CYS A 98 2.93 6.87 4.25
CA CYS A 98 2.66 7.64 5.46
C CYS A 98 2.30 9.09 5.14
N GLY A 99 1.41 9.32 4.18
CA GLY A 99 1.07 10.65 3.68
C GLY A 99 -0.39 11.06 3.89
N THR A 100 -0.69 12.30 3.49
CA THR A 100 -2.01 12.93 3.56
C THR A 100 -2.09 14.04 2.51
N GLU A 101 -3.29 14.34 2.06
CA GLU A 101 -3.57 15.45 1.16
C GLU A 101 -2.99 16.76 1.69
N ASN A 102 -2.29 17.50 0.83
CA ASN A 102 -1.62 18.75 1.23
C ASN A 102 -0.74 18.57 2.49
N GLY A 103 0.07 17.52 2.53
CA GLY A 103 0.90 17.18 3.69
C GLY A 103 1.99 18.21 4.03
N ASP A 104 2.22 19.20 3.19
CA ASP A 104 3.00 20.41 3.46
C ASP A 104 2.27 21.37 4.42
N LYS A 105 0.93 21.38 4.39
CA LYS A 105 0.09 22.21 5.25
C LYS A 105 0.05 21.67 6.68
N ARG A 106 0.04 22.59 7.65
CA ARG A 106 0.08 22.29 9.09
C ARG A 106 -1.01 21.32 9.56
N THR A 107 -2.25 21.48 9.09
CA THR A 107 -3.39 20.72 9.60
C THR A 107 -3.38 19.26 9.14
N PRO A 108 -3.27 18.94 7.83
CA PRO A 108 -3.11 17.57 7.37
C PRO A 108 -1.88 16.89 7.99
N ARG A 109 -0.71 17.54 7.96
CA ARG A 109 0.53 17.00 8.55
C ARG A 109 0.39 16.65 10.04
N LYS A 110 -0.40 17.41 10.80
CA LYS A 110 -0.70 17.11 12.21
C LYS A 110 -1.47 15.81 12.39
N ARG A 111 -2.31 15.41 11.43
CA ARG A 111 -3.01 14.11 11.46
C ARG A 111 -2.00 12.97 11.32
N VAL A 112 -1.14 13.03 10.31
CA VAL A 112 -0.08 12.04 10.09
C VAL A 112 0.84 11.93 11.31
N ARG A 113 1.36 13.04 11.83
CA ARG A 113 2.21 13.06 13.04
C ARG A 113 1.54 12.42 14.25
N ARG A 114 0.24 12.63 14.42
CA ARG A 114 -0.53 12.01 15.51
C ARG A 114 -0.61 10.51 15.33
N GLU A 115 -0.84 10.01 14.12
CA GLU A 115 -0.87 8.58 13.83
C GLU A 115 0.52 7.94 13.98
N ILE A 116 1.60 8.66 13.64
CA ILE A 116 2.98 8.25 13.92
C ILE A 116 3.21 8.10 15.44
N VAL A 117 2.73 9.06 16.24
CA VAL A 117 2.79 8.97 17.71
C VAL A 117 1.95 7.81 18.24
N ALA A 118 0.78 7.55 17.65
CA ALA A 118 -0.07 6.41 18.03
C ALA A 118 0.63 5.08 17.73
N LEU A 119 1.22 4.92 16.54
CA LEU A 119 2.05 3.77 16.18
C LEU A 119 3.23 3.60 17.14
N ALA A 120 3.90 4.70 17.51
CA ALA A 120 5.02 4.65 18.44
C ALA A 120 4.60 4.16 19.84
N ARG A 121 3.38 4.47 20.30
CA ARG A 121 2.86 4.00 21.59
C ARG A 121 2.56 2.50 21.62
N GLN A 122 2.45 1.85 20.45
CA GLN A 122 2.30 0.39 20.36
C GLN A 122 3.63 -0.36 20.58
N GLN A 123 4.73 0.37 20.72
CA GLN A 123 6.05 -0.21 20.98
C GLN A 123 6.65 0.39 22.26
N GLU A 124 7.14 -0.49 23.13
CA GLU A 124 8.00 -0.08 24.22
C GLU A 124 9.27 0.58 23.65
N LYS A 125 9.71 1.66 24.28
CA LYS A 125 10.95 2.32 23.85
C LYS A 125 12.13 1.54 24.45
N PRO A 126 13.02 0.94 23.64
CA PRO A 126 14.17 0.22 24.17
C PRO A 126 15.09 1.16 24.97
N ALA A 127 15.69 0.63 26.04
CA ALA A 127 16.65 1.38 26.86
C ALA A 127 17.84 1.81 25.99
N GLY A 128 18.08 3.12 25.90
CA GLY A 128 19.16 3.68 25.08
C GLY A 128 18.97 3.60 23.56
N GLY A 129 17.82 3.09 23.08
CA GLY A 129 17.54 2.89 21.67
C GLY A 129 16.33 3.65 21.13
N ARG A 130 16.08 3.47 19.84
CA ARG A 130 14.89 3.96 19.14
C ARG A 130 13.93 2.81 18.89
N ARG A 131 12.65 3.15 18.78
CA ARG A 131 11.65 2.22 18.23
C ARG A 131 12.03 1.90 16.80
N SER A 132 11.75 0.70 16.33
CA SER A 132 12.14 0.26 15.00
C SER A 132 10.94 -0.12 14.13
N LEU A 133 11.15 -0.02 12.83
CA LEU A 133 10.31 -0.60 11.79
C LEU A 133 11.20 -1.45 10.89
N ASP A 134 10.78 -2.68 10.61
CA ASP A 134 11.54 -3.62 9.81
C ASP A 134 11.48 -3.28 8.32
N LEU A 135 10.32 -2.78 7.88
CA LEU A 135 10.09 -2.39 6.48
C LEU A 135 9.24 -1.12 6.41
N VAL A 136 9.72 -0.12 5.69
CA VAL A 136 8.89 1.02 5.26
C VAL A 136 8.88 0.99 3.74
N THR A 137 7.70 0.89 3.14
CA THR A 137 7.53 0.94 1.69
C THR A 137 6.84 2.23 1.32
N LEU A 138 7.38 2.93 0.31
CA LEU A 138 6.66 4.01 -0.36
C LEU A 138 6.17 3.53 -1.71
N SER A 139 4.91 3.81 -2.01
CA SER A 139 4.30 3.45 -3.29
C SER A 139 4.77 4.36 -4.41
N HIS A 140 4.81 5.67 -4.18
CA HIS A 140 5.38 6.68 -5.08
C HIS A 140 5.75 7.95 -4.30
N PHE A 141 6.18 8.99 -5.00
CA PHE A 141 6.72 10.21 -4.39
C PHE A 141 5.75 11.39 -4.37
N ASP A 142 4.43 11.17 -4.36
CA ASP A 142 3.48 12.25 -4.12
C ASP A 142 3.29 12.53 -2.62
N GLN A 143 2.95 13.78 -2.29
CA GLN A 143 2.82 14.25 -0.91
C GLN A 143 1.77 13.50 -0.07
N ASP A 144 0.68 13.06 -0.67
CA ASP A 144 -0.37 12.25 -0.05
C ASP A 144 0.04 10.82 0.31
N HIS A 145 1.25 10.41 -0.08
CA HIS A 145 1.88 9.14 0.28
C HIS A 145 3.19 9.33 1.05
N LEU A 146 3.97 10.37 0.71
CA LEU A 146 5.32 10.63 1.20
C LEU A 146 5.40 11.60 2.40
N SER A 147 4.44 12.53 2.56
CA SER A 147 4.63 13.73 3.40
C SER A 147 5.00 13.47 4.86
N GLY A 148 4.62 12.31 5.42
CA GLY A 148 5.00 11.91 6.78
C GLY A 148 6.35 11.20 6.90
N LEU A 149 7.05 10.87 5.81
CA LEU A 149 8.27 10.06 5.86
C LEU A 149 9.31 10.66 6.79
N THR A 150 9.61 11.95 6.64
CA THR A 150 10.60 12.63 7.50
C THR A 150 10.18 12.67 8.97
N ASP A 151 8.88 12.74 9.26
CA ASP A 151 8.36 12.69 10.63
C ASP A 151 8.44 11.26 11.19
N LEU A 152 8.20 10.24 10.36
CA LEU A 152 8.31 8.82 10.71
C LEU A 152 9.78 8.45 11.02
N LEU A 153 10.70 8.84 10.15
CA LEU A 153 12.15 8.61 10.27
C LEU A 153 12.81 9.35 11.44
N ARG A 154 12.15 10.36 12.01
CA ARG A 154 12.58 11.02 13.27
C ARG A 154 12.14 10.26 14.53
N VAL A 155 11.13 9.40 14.41
CA VAL A 155 10.57 8.66 15.54
C VAL A 155 11.08 7.22 15.57
N PHE A 156 11.26 6.61 14.40
CA PHE A 156 11.69 5.23 14.24
C PHE A 156 13.08 5.14 13.60
N SER A 157 13.83 4.11 13.95
CA SER A 157 14.87 3.56 13.06
C SER A 157 14.21 2.63 12.05
N VAL A 158 14.73 2.56 10.83
CA VAL A 158 14.16 1.76 9.75
C VAL A 158 15.20 0.76 9.26
N ARG A 159 14.87 -0.52 9.29
CA ARG A 159 15.78 -1.56 8.79
C ARG A 159 15.81 -1.57 7.26
N ILE A 160 14.66 -1.65 6.60
CA ILE A 160 14.56 -1.58 5.14
C ILE A 160 13.61 -0.45 4.75
N LEU A 161 14.12 0.51 3.97
CA LEU A 161 13.29 1.46 3.23
C LEU A 161 13.19 0.99 1.77
N LEU A 162 12.03 0.49 1.38
CA LEU A 162 11.73 -0.01 0.05
C LEU A 162 11.10 1.10 -0.81
N LEU A 163 11.74 1.45 -1.91
CA LEU A 163 11.33 2.54 -2.80
C LEU A 163 11.17 2.03 -4.24
N PRO A 164 10.18 2.50 -5.02
CA PRO A 164 10.17 2.25 -6.46
C PRO A 164 11.43 2.85 -7.07
N TYR A 165 12.06 2.09 -7.95
CA TYR A 165 13.06 2.67 -8.84
C TYR A 165 12.35 3.52 -9.88
N LEU A 166 12.63 4.83 -9.84
CA LEU A 166 12.21 5.83 -10.82
C LEU A 166 13.46 6.43 -11.44
N SER A 167 13.42 6.68 -12.75
CA SER A 167 14.48 7.45 -13.37
C SER A 167 14.49 8.89 -12.84
N PRO A 168 15.62 9.61 -12.91
CA PRO A 168 15.70 10.98 -12.40
C PRO A 168 14.68 11.93 -13.03
N TRP A 169 14.47 11.86 -14.35
CA TRP A 169 13.48 12.72 -15.00
C TRP A 169 12.06 12.34 -14.60
N ASP A 170 11.72 11.06 -14.41
CA ASP A 170 10.38 10.67 -13.94
C ASP A 170 10.07 11.30 -12.58
N ARG A 171 11.05 11.37 -11.67
CA ARG A 171 10.91 12.06 -10.37
C ARG A 171 10.72 13.56 -10.54
N LEU A 172 11.46 14.20 -11.46
CA LEU A 172 11.41 15.65 -11.67
C LEU A 172 10.13 16.11 -12.38
N LEU A 173 9.47 15.24 -13.14
CA LEU A 173 8.13 15.51 -13.65
C LEU A 173 7.11 15.68 -12.52
N VAL A 174 7.27 14.94 -11.41
CA VAL A 174 6.43 15.12 -10.21
C VAL A 174 6.60 16.53 -9.64
N ALA A 175 7.82 17.07 -9.63
CA ALA A 175 8.10 18.42 -9.14
C ALA A 175 7.40 19.49 -9.98
N LEU A 176 7.50 19.36 -11.30
CA LEU A 176 6.89 20.28 -12.28
C LEU A 176 5.37 20.33 -12.19
N GLU A 177 4.72 19.17 -12.05
CA GLU A 177 3.26 19.11 -12.00
C GLU A 177 2.67 19.66 -10.70
N LYS A 178 3.48 19.71 -9.64
CA LYS A 178 3.06 20.19 -8.31
C LYS A 178 3.51 21.64 -8.07
N ASP A 179 4.06 22.30 -9.09
CA ASP A 179 4.60 23.68 -9.03
C ASP A 179 5.56 23.85 -7.84
N VAL A 180 6.42 22.84 -7.66
CA VAL A 180 7.30 22.75 -6.50
C VAL A 180 8.49 23.67 -6.74
N SER A 181 8.69 24.61 -5.82
CA SER A 181 9.87 25.48 -5.82
C SER A 181 11.16 24.65 -5.77
N GLY A 182 12.13 25.02 -6.64
CA GLY A 182 13.46 24.42 -6.71
C GLY A 182 14.28 24.48 -5.42
N SER A 183 13.90 25.28 -4.42
CA SER A 183 14.55 25.33 -3.10
C SER A 183 13.88 24.46 -2.03
N SER A 184 12.72 23.86 -2.32
CA SER A 184 11.99 23.06 -1.33
C SER A 184 12.67 21.73 -0.99
N ASP A 185 12.48 21.24 0.24
CA ASP A 185 12.96 19.92 0.66
C ASP A 185 12.41 18.79 -0.22
N PHE A 186 11.17 18.94 -0.69
CA PHE A 186 10.52 17.97 -1.57
C PHE A 186 11.20 17.92 -2.94
N PHE A 187 11.56 19.07 -3.50
CA PHE A 187 12.34 19.12 -4.73
C PHE A 187 13.70 18.41 -4.59
N ARG A 188 14.41 18.71 -3.50
CA ARG A 188 15.72 18.08 -3.20
C ARG A 188 15.59 16.57 -3.06
N PHE A 189 14.51 16.08 -2.44
CA PHE A 189 14.20 14.66 -2.38
C PHE A 189 13.94 14.06 -3.77
N LEU A 190 13.15 14.71 -4.64
CA LEU A 190 12.89 14.18 -5.99
C LEU A 190 14.16 14.16 -6.86
N LEU A 191 15.05 15.13 -6.67
CA LEU A 191 16.31 15.20 -7.38
C LEU A 191 17.26 14.06 -6.98
N GLU A 192 17.50 13.89 -5.68
CA GLU A 192 18.41 12.89 -5.12
C GLU A 192 17.82 12.22 -3.86
N PRO A 193 16.87 11.28 -3.99
CA PRO A 193 16.16 10.74 -2.84
C PRO A 193 17.08 10.02 -1.87
N THR A 194 18.04 9.21 -2.36
CA THR A 194 18.93 8.48 -1.46
C THR A 194 19.95 9.40 -0.80
N ALA A 195 20.53 10.37 -1.52
CA ALA A 195 21.41 11.38 -0.92
C ALA A 195 20.66 12.27 0.09
N TYR A 196 19.43 12.70 -0.23
CA TYR A 196 18.57 13.46 0.67
C TYR A 196 18.35 12.69 1.98
N LEU A 197 17.94 11.43 1.89
CA LEU A 197 17.71 10.57 3.05
C LEU A 197 18.97 10.35 3.88
N ALA A 198 20.13 10.17 3.24
CA ALA A 198 21.41 10.02 3.92
C ALA A 198 21.84 11.30 4.65
N SER A 199 21.43 12.48 4.16
CA SER A 199 21.76 13.79 4.75
C SER A 199 20.89 14.17 5.96
N LEU A 200 19.79 13.45 6.21
CA LEU A 200 18.85 13.81 7.28
C LEU A 200 19.49 13.60 8.67
N PRO A 201 19.55 14.66 9.51
CA PRO A 201 20.20 14.56 10.81
C PRO A 201 19.42 13.64 11.76
N GLY A 202 20.13 12.70 12.38
CA GLY A 202 19.56 11.77 13.34
C GLY A 202 18.53 10.82 12.73
N VAL A 203 18.61 10.52 11.43
CA VAL A 203 17.81 9.48 10.79
C VAL A 203 18.65 8.20 10.66
N GLU A 204 18.08 7.07 11.07
CA GLU A 204 18.73 5.76 11.03
C GLU A 204 17.98 4.86 10.04
N ILE A 205 18.60 4.63 8.89
CA ILE A 205 18.13 3.68 7.87
C ILE A 205 19.27 2.69 7.63
N GLU A 206 19.04 1.40 7.91
CA GLU A 206 20.04 0.34 7.73
C GLU A 206 20.23 0.00 6.25
N ARG A 207 19.14 -0.13 5.49
CA ARG A 207 19.17 -0.42 4.05
C ARG A 207 18.10 0.38 3.30
N ILE A 208 18.46 0.92 2.15
CA ILE A 208 17.50 1.40 1.14
C ILE A 208 17.50 0.39 -0.01
N LEU A 209 16.35 -0.20 -0.31
CA LEU A 209 16.17 -1.12 -1.42
C LEU A 209 15.33 -0.47 -2.51
N MET A 210 15.91 -0.33 -3.69
CA MET A 210 15.21 0.14 -4.87
C MET A 210 14.55 -1.05 -5.58
N VAL A 211 13.28 -0.93 -5.97
CA VAL A 211 12.57 -1.95 -6.72
C VAL A 211 12.65 -1.63 -8.21
N PRO A 212 13.40 -2.39 -9.03
CA PRO A 212 13.45 -2.15 -10.45
C PRO A 212 12.06 -2.36 -11.10
N PRO A 213 11.86 -1.85 -12.31
CA PRO A 213 10.67 -2.12 -13.11
C PRO A 213 10.46 -3.63 -13.24
N SER A 214 9.23 -4.10 -13.05
CA SER A 214 8.93 -5.53 -13.03
C SER A 214 9.08 -6.17 -14.41
N GLY A 215 8.84 -5.44 -15.49
CA GLY A 215 8.91 -5.98 -16.86
C GLY A 215 7.93 -7.13 -17.10
N GLU A 216 8.17 -7.93 -18.14
CA GLU A 216 7.30 -9.05 -18.50
C GLU A 216 7.67 -10.34 -17.77
N GLY A 217 6.65 -11.12 -17.39
CA GLY A 217 6.80 -12.43 -16.76
C GLY A 217 6.52 -12.44 -15.25
N PRO A 218 6.53 -13.63 -14.63
CA PRO A 218 6.16 -13.83 -13.23
C PRO A 218 7.12 -13.16 -12.25
N ALA A 219 6.65 -12.93 -11.03
CA ALA A 219 7.52 -12.67 -9.88
C ALA A 219 8.47 -13.87 -9.64
N ALA A 220 9.61 -13.60 -9.03
CA ALA A 220 10.54 -14.64 -8.60
C ALA A 220 9.88 -15.55 -7.54
N PRO A 221 10.30 -16.82 -7.45
CA PRO A 221 9.86 -17.68 -6.36
C PRO A 221 10.32 -17.12 -5.01
N PRO A 222 9.63 -17.46 -3.90
CA PRO A 222 10.09 -17.09 -2.58
C PRO A 222 11.46 -17.72 -2.30
N LEU A 223 12.33 -16.97 -1.63
CA LEU A 223 13.70 -17.44 -1.32
C LEU A 223 13.71 -18.70 -0.46
N PHE A 224 12.69 -18.84 0.39
CA PHE A 224 12.45 -20.04 1.16
C PHE A 224 11.09 -20.60 0.75
N PRO A 225 11.04 -21.75 0.06
CA PRO A 225 9.78 -22.37 -0.29
C PRO A 225 9.05 -22.85 0.98
N PRO A 226 7.71 -22.81 0.98
CA PRO A 226 6.91 -23.19 2.15
C PRO A 226 7.01 -24.68 2.52
N GLU A 227 7.35 -25.54 1.56
CA GLU A 227 7.38 -27.01 1.70
C GLU A 227 8.78 -27.57 2.03
N GLY A 228 9.77 -26.70 2.28
CA GLY A 228 11.13 -27.12 2.65
C GLY A 228 11.24 -27.52 4.13
N PRO A 229 12.12 -28.48 4.50
CA PRO A 229 12.36 -28.81 5.90
C PRO A 229 12.82 -27.56 6.64
N ILE A 230 11.99 -27.11 7.60
CA ILE A 230 12.23 -25.88 8.36
C ILE A 230 13.50 -26.01 9.24
N ASP A 231 14.04 -27.22 9.38
CA ASP A 231 15.20 -27.57 10.23
C ASP A 231 16.58 -27.62 9.50
N GLU A 232 16.65 -27.48 8.17
CA GLU A 232 17.96 -27.57 7.45
C GLU A 232 18.71 -26.23 7.30
N LEU A 233 18.21 -25.12 7.87
CA LEU A 233 18.87 -23.81 7.87
C LEU A 233 19.06 -23.26 9.28
N GLY A 234 19.63 -24.05 10.18
CA GLY A 234 19.86 -23.61 11.56
C GLY A 234 18.55 -23.12 12.18
N PRO A 235 18.57 -22.10 13.04
CA PRO A 235 17.35 -21.79 13.74
C PRO A 235 16.37 -21.09 12.79
N ARG A 236 15.14 -21.59 12.83
CA ARG A 236 13.87 -20.84 12.93
C ARG A 236 13.92 -19.55 13.80
N SER A 237 15.08 -18.95 14.11
CA SER A 237 15.28 -17.78 14.99
C SER A 237 15.43 -16.45 14.25
N ARG A 238 15.48 -16.39 12.92
CA ARG A 238 15.85 -15.10 12.32
C ARG A 238 14.69 -14.12 12.30
N PHE A 239 13.49 -14.49 11.82
CA PHE A 239 12.37 -13.54 11.65
C PHE A 239 12.82 -12.18 11.05
N ASP A 240 13.95 -12.22 10.37
CA ASP A 240 14.70 -11.13 9.83
C ASP A 240 14.30 -11.09 8.36
N PRO A 241 14.03 -9.91 7.80
CA PRO A 241 13.90 -9.74 6.37
C PRO A 241 15.09 -10.31 5.59
N VAL A 242 14.84 -11.28 4.73
CA VAL A 242 15.80 -11.87 3.79
C VAL A 242 15.37 -11.52 2.37
N TYR A 243 16.33 -11.12 1.53
CA TYR A 243 16.09 -10.70 0.16
C TYR A 243 17.35 -10.92 -0.69
N GLU A 244 17.16 -11.08 -1.99
CA GLU A 244 18.24 -11.05 -2.97
C GLU A 244 18.32 -9.66 -3.60
N ALA A 245 19.47 -9.01 -3.42
CA ALA A 245 19.74 -7.71 -4.01
C ALA A 245 21.05 -7.76 -4.80
N LYS A 246 21.06 -7.09 -5.95
CA LYS A 246 22.28 -6.81 -6.69
C LYS A 246 22.98 -5.62 -6.03
N ALA A 247 24.30 -5.75 -5.85
CA ALA A 247 25.14 -4.59 -5.61
C ALA A 247 25.05 -3.68 -6.84
N ARG A 248 24.84 -2.39 -6.63
CA ARG A 248 24.81 -1.45 -7.75
C ARG A 248 26.25 -1.17 -8.18
N GLN A 249 26.58 -1.45 -9.43
CA GLN A 249 27.82 -0.97 -10.04
C GLN A 249 27.59 0.41 -10.64
N ALA A 250 28.60 1.28 -10.58
CA ALA A 250 28.52 2.65 -11.09
C ALA A 250 28.32 2.72 -12.61
N GLU A 251 28.48 1.60 -13.34
CA GLU A 251 28.48 1.52 -14.80
C GLU A 251 27.25 0.84 -15.42
N ASP A 252 26.23 0.45 -14.65
CA ASP A 252 24.99 -0.18 -15.18
C ASP A 252 24.07 0.84 -15.92
N ASP A 253 24.68 1.93 -16.41
CA ASP A 253 24.15 3.20 -16.93
C ASP A 253 23.49 3.09 -18.33
N GLY A 254 23.04 1.90 -18.73
CA GLY A 254 22.46 1.67 -20.06
C GLY A 254 21.02 2.17 -20.24
N ASP A 255 20.26 2.38 -19.15
CA ASP A 255 18.82 2.68 -19.19
C ASP A 255 18.49 4.17 -18.92
N GLY A 256 19.50 5.04 -18.88
CA GLY A 256 19.29 6.43 -18.52
C GLY A 256 19.47 6.75 -17.02
N LEU A 257 19.90 5.84 -16.13
CA LEU A 257 20.25 6.17 -14.72
C LEU A 257 21.07 7.48 -14.63
N GLY A 258 20.55 8.50 -13.98
CA GLY A 258 21.30 9.73 -13.64
C GLY A 258 21.53 9.77 -12.13
N SER A 259 22.67 9.23 -11.71
CA SER A 259 23.53 9.77 -10.65
C SER A 259 22.87 10.32 -9.36
N ASP A 260 21.82 9.70 -8.81
CA ASP A 260 21.51 9.95 -7.40
C ASP A 260 22.75 9.55 -6.59
N LYS A 261 23.48 10.52 -6.03
CA LYS A 261 24.83 10.30 -5.47
C LYS A 261 24.82 9.32 -4.31
N GLY A 262 23.68 9.22 -3.62
CA GLY A 262 23.50 8.23 -2.55
C GLY A 262 23.42 6.79 -3.06
N LEU A 263 23.29 6.55 -4.37
CA LEU A 263 23.28 5.19 -4.93
C LEU A 263 24.61 4.46 -4.78
N ALA A 264 25.72 5.20 -4.62
CA ALA A 264 27.04 4.64 -4.34
C ALA A 264 27.22 4.24 -2.87
N GLU A 265 26.29 4.64 -1.99
CA GLU A 265 26.35 4.29 -0.57
C GLU A 265 26.21 2.77 -0.39
N PRO A 266 27.06 2.12 0.42
CA PRO A 266 27.02 0.67 0.62
C PRO A 266 25.66 0.14 1.14
N LYS A 267 24.86 1.00 1.78
CA LYS A 267 23.52 0.69 2.28
C LYS A 267 22.41 0.78 1.23
N VAL A 268 22.70 1.17 0.00
CA VAL A 268 21.72 1.20 -1.11
C VAL A 268 21.90 -0.03 -1.99
N GLY A 269 20.80 -0.75 -2.25
CA GLY A 269 20.79 -1.95 -3.10
C GLY A 269 19.63 -1.94 -4.08
N LEU A 270 19.75 -2.74 -5.15
CA LEU A 270 18.67 -2.96 -6.12
C LEU A 270 18.12 -4.37 -5.92
N LEU A 271 16.81 -4.50 -5.69
CA LEU A 271 16.17 -5.82 -5.62
C LEU A 271 16.29 -6.52 -6.97
N VAL A 272 16.43 -7.85 -6.98
CA VAL A 272 16.38 -8.61 -8.24
C VAL A 272 15.00 -8.44 -8.92
N ARG A 273 14.94 -8.53 -10.25
CA ARG A 273 13.69 -8.36 -11.01
C ARG A 273 12.65 -9.40 -10.58
N GLY A 274 11.50 -8.93 -10.11
CA GLY A 274 10.44 -9.78 -9.56
C GLY A 274 10.74 -10.37 -8.18
N GLY A 275 11.88 -10.02 -7.58
CA GLY A 275 12.26 -10.47 -6.24
C GLY A 275 11.34 -9.93 -5.15
N GLY A 276 11.35 -10.60 -4.00
CA GLY A 276 10.62 -10.20 -2.81
C GLY A 276 11.50 -10.24 -1.57
N ILE A 277 10.90 -9.88 -0.44
CA ILE A 277 11.48 -10.01 0.89
C ILE A 277 10.72 -11.12 1.61
N THR A 278 11.42 -12.12 2.13
CA THR A 278 10.84 -13.22 2.91
C THR A 278 11.22 -13.07 4.39
N VAL A 279 10.29 -13.38 5.28
CA VAL A 279 10.50 -13.34 6.73
C VAL A 279 10.14 -14.68 7.33
N GLY A 280 11.12 -15.30 7.99
CA GLY A 280 10.91 -16.52 8.80
C GLY A 280 10.32 -17.72 8.08
N GLY A 281 10.35 -17.75 6.74
CA GLY A 281 9.69 -18.79 5.93
C GLY A 281 8.16 -18.79 6.04
N VAL A 282 7.56 -17.76 6.65
CA VAL A 282 6.11 -17.68 6.95
C VAL A 282 5.41 -16.57 6.18
N TRP A 283 6.17 -15.55 5.78
CA TRP A 283 5.61 -14.32 5.20
C TRP A 283 6.49 -13.81 4.08
N GLU A 284 5.88 -13.21 3.06
CA GLU A 284 6.58 -12.55 1.98
C GLU A 284 6.03 -11.16 1.68
N PHE A 285 6.89 -10.32 1.12
CA PHE A 285 6.59 -9.01 0.55
C PHE A 285 7.07 -9.02 -0.89
N VAL A 286 6.15 -8.94 -1.85
CA VAL A 286 6.47 -9.04 -3.27
C VAL A 286 6.03 -7.75 -3.95
N PRO A 287 6.97 -6.84 -4.24
CA PRO A 287 6.65 -5.58 -4.89
C PRO A 287 6.49 -5.76 -6.40
N TYR A 288 5.55 -5.03 -6.99
CA TYR A 288 5.37 -4.90 -8.44
C TYR A 288 5.47 -3.42 -8.83
N ASN A 289 6.59 -3.06 -9.45
CA ASN A 289 6.81 -1.75 -10.05
C ASN A 289 6.36 -1.77 -11.52
N ASP A 290 5.28 -1.07 -11.86
CA ASP A 290 4.74 -1.05 -13.23
C ASP A 290 5.74 -0.40 -14.20
N ALA A 291 6.20 -1.18 -15.19
CA ALA A 291 7.21 -0.75 -16.17
C ALA A 291 6.61 -0.09 -17.43
N THR A 292 5.30 0.18 -17.47
CA THR A 292 4.59 0.61 -18.68
C THR A 292 5.21 1.85 -19.34
N LEU A 293 5.69 2.83 -18.56
CA LEU A 293 6.31 4.04 -19.12
C LEU A 293 7.64 3.78 -19.84
N LEU A 294 8.45 2.84 -19.35
CA LEU A 294 9.79 2.59 -19.90
C LEU A 294 9.76 2.06 -21.33
N ARG A 295 8.64 1.45 -21.74
CA ARG A 295 8.44 0.92 -23.09
C ARG A 295 8.37 2.00 -24.17
N HIS A 296 8.06 3.24 -23.80
CA HIS A 296 7.89 4.36 -24.73
C HIS A 296 9.11 5.30 -24.79
N VAL A 297 10.12 5.05 -23.97
CA VAL A 297 11.30 5.92 -23.84
C VAL A 297 12.35 5.56 -24.91
N THR A 298 12.76 6.51 -25.75
CA THR A 298 13.84 6.33 -26.75
C THR A 298 15.22 6.58 -26.15
N ALA A 299 16.29 6.09 -26.80
CA ALA A 299 17.66 6.36 -26.37
C ALA A 299 17.99 7.86 -26.41
N ASP A 300 17.54 8.57 -27.45
CA ASP A 300 17.76 10.01 -27.61
C ASP A 300 17.11 10.82 -26.47
N PHE A 301 15.87 10.49 -26.11
CA PHE A 301 15.21 11.13 -24.98
C PHE A 301 15.99 10.91 -23.69
N ARG A 302 16.52 9.70 -23.44
CA ARG A 302 17.31 9.42 -22.24
C ARG A 302 18.57 10.27 -22.18
N ALA A 303 19.27 10.43 -23.30
CA ALA A 303 20.47 11.25 -23.37
C ALA A 303 20.16 12.73 -23.04
N GLU A 304 19.13 13.30 -23.68
CA GLU A 304 18.74 14.69 -23.48
C GLU A 304 18.16 14.94 -22.06
N ALA A 305 17.36 14.01 -21.53
CA ALA A 305 16.83 14.10 -20.17
C ALA A 305 17.92 13.98 -19.10
N ARG A 306 18.98 13.18 -19.37
CA ARG A 306 20.17 13.09 -18.52
C ARG A 306 20.91 14.41 -18.44
N GLU A 307 21.20 15.02 -19.60
CA GLU A 307 21.89 16.31 -19.67
C GLU A 307 21.14 17.39 -18.88
N LEU A 308 19.83 17.53 -19.12
CA LEU A 308 18.99 18.48 -18.39
C LEU A 308 18.95 18.22 -16.88
N THR A 309 19.01 16.96 -16.46
CA THR A 309 19.07 16.60 -15.03
C THR A 309 20.40 17.00 -14.41
N GLU A 310 21.52 16.82 -15.11
CA GLU A 310 22.84 17.25 -14.63
C GLU A 310 22.96 18.77 -14.56
N GLU A 311 22.47 19.49 -15.57
CA GLU A 311 22.40 20.96 -15.52
C GLU A 311 21.58 21.44 -14.32
N LEU A 312 20.45 20.79 -14.05
CA LEU A 312 19.59 21.12 -12.92
C LEU A 312 20.26 20.86 -11.56
N ARG A 313 21.13 19.84 -11.46
CA ARG A 313 21.97 19.61 -10.27
C ARG A 313 23.03 20.69 -10.06
N GLN A 314 23.56 21.23 -11.14
CA GLN A 314 24.59 22.27 -11.13
C GLN A 314 24.00 23.68 -10.96
N ALA A 315 22.69 23.84 -11.17
CA ALA A 315 21.99 25.11 -11.03
C ALA A 315 22.18 25.71 -9.62
N THR A 316 22.63 26.96 -9.61
CA THR A 316 23.00 27.71 -8.39
C THR A 316 21.87 28.59 -7.87
N SER A 317 20.89 28.91 -8.73
CA SER A 317 19.71 29.71 -8.37
C SER A 317 18.40 28.96 -8.61
N ASP A 318 17.34 29.38 -7.90
CA ASP A 318 15.99 28.82 -8.09
C ASP A 318 15.46 29.13 -9.50
N THR A 319 15.77 30.31 -10.04
CA THR A 319 15.38 30.68 -11.41
C THR A 319 15.99 29.75 -12.45
N GLU A 320 17.27 29.40 -12.32
CA GLU A 320 17.93 28.42 -13.20
C GLU A 320 17.26 27.04 -13.06
N ARG A 321 16.95 26.59 -11.83
CA ARG A 321 16.26 25.31 -11.61
C ARG A 321 14.89 25.28 -12.29
N ASP A 322 14.10 26.34 -12.11
CA ASP A 322 12.76 26.45 -12.69
C ASP A 322 12.81 26.51 -14.23
N GLU A 323 13.84 27.12 -14.81
CA GLU A 323 14.11 27.08 -16.26
C GLU A 323 14.44 25.68 -16.75
N LYS A 324 15.38 24.98 -16.11
CA LYS A 324 15.78 23.62 -16.51
C LYS A 324 14.65 22.61 -16.33
N LEU A 325 13.85 22.75 -15.27
CA LEU A 325 12.63 21.98 -15.09
C LEU A 325 11.67 22.20 -16.27
N ARG A 326 11.41 23.46 -16.66
CA ARG A 326 10.53 23.74 -17.82
C ARG A 326 11.05 23.13 -19.12
N SER A 327 12.36 23.14 -19.34
CA SER A 327 12.99 22.45 -20.49
C SER A 327 12.75 20.93 -20.44
N LEU A 328 12.92 20.31 -19.27
CA LEU A 328 12.65 18.88 -19.10
C LEU A 328 11.17 18.54 -19.34
N LYS A 329 10.26 19.41 -18.89
CA LYS A 329 8.82 19.30 -19.18
C LYS A 329 8.55 19.34 -20.68
N ALA A 330 9.14 20.30 -21.38
CA ALA A 330 8.95 20.48 -22.82
C ALA A 330 9.51 19.29 -23.62
N LEU A 331 10.68 18.78 -23.24
CA LEU A 331 11.26 17.55 -23.82
C LEU A 331 10.32 16.36 -23.65
N TYR A 332 9.79 16.20 -22.44
CA TYR A 332 8.84 15.14 -22.13
C TYR A 332 7.55 15.28 -22.97
N GLU A 333 6.95 16.46 -22.98
CA GLU A 333 5.74 16.73 -23.77
C GLU A 333 5.99 16.46 -25.26
N LYS A 334 7.11 16.94 -25.82
CA LYS A 334 7.50 16.69 -27.22
C LYS A 334 7.61 15.20 -27.53
N THR A 335 8.26 14.44 -26.66
CA THR A 335 8.53 13.01 -26.88
C THR A 335 7.28 12.17 -26.79
N PHE A 336 6.36 12.54 -25.89
CA PHE A 336 5.16 11.75 -25.61
C PHE A 336 3.85 12.35 -26.15
N ALA A 337 3.91 13.47 -26.88
CA ALA A 337 2.76 14.21 -27.45
C ALA A 337 1.85 13.35 -28.34
N ALA A 338 2.41 12.38 -29.07
CA ALA A 338 1.66 11.54 -30.02
C ALA A 338 0.62 10.59 -29.36
N SER A 339 0.62 10.47 -28.03
CA SER A 339 -0.32 9.62 -27.27
C SER A 339 -1.36 10.41 -26.44
N ALA A 340 -1.53 11.70 -26.74
CA ALA A 340 -2.68 12.57 -26.44
C ALA A 340 -3.23 12.61 -25.00
N LYS A 341 -2.59 13.43 -24.17
CA LYS A 341 -3.17 14.47 -23.26
C LYS A 341 -1.99 15.21 -22.60
N PRO A 342 -2.13 16.49 -22.16
CA PRO A 342 -1.11 17.15 -21.34
C PRO A 342 -0.71 16.24 -20.17
N ILE A 343 0.51 16.39 -19.63
CA ILE A 343 0.94 15.68 -18.42
C ILE A 343 -0.18 15.89 -17.39
N SER A 344 -0.97 14.85 -17.19
CA SER A 344 -2.16 14.90 -16.37
C SER A 344 -1.88 14.03 -15.17
N SER A 345 -2.69 14.16 -14.13
CA SER A 345 -2.71 13.27 -12.97
C SER A 345 -2.64 11.78 -13.32
N LYS A 346 -2.97 11.41 -14.57
CA LYS A 346 -2.71 10.09 -15.15
C LYS A 346 -1.25 9.61 -15.07
N ARG A 347 -0.24 10.48 -15.12
CA ARG A 347 1.17 10.04 -15.16
C ARG A 347 1.87 10.04 -13.80
N LYS A 348 1.37 10.81 -12.81
CA LYS A 348 1.75 10.78 -11.38
C LYS A 348 1.73 9.36 -10.79
N ASN A 349 0.78 8.60 -11.31
CA ASN A 349 0.28 7.37 -10.73
C ASN A 349 0.66 6.15 -11.60
N LEU A 350 1.33 6.40 -12.73
CA LEU A 350 1.80 5.36 -13.66
C LEU A 350 3.01 4.61 -13.12
N ILE A 351 3.59 5.08 -12.02
CA ILE A 351 4.65 4.39 -11.31
C ILE A 351 4.34 4.38 -9.81
N SER A 352 3.27 3.69 -9.44
CA SER A 352 3.06 3.27 -8.05
C SER A 352 3.54 1.84 -7.89
N LEU A 353 4.35 1.63 -6.86
CA LEU A 353 4.77 0.31 -6.42
C LEU A 353 3.58 -0.40 -5.80
N PHE A 354 3.06 -1.43 -6.44
CA PHE A 354 2.15 -2.35 -5.77
C PHE A 354 2.96 -3.23 -4.82
N LEU A 355 2.35 -3.70 -3.75
CA LEU A 355 3.00 -4.62 -2.81
C LEU A 355 2.01 -5.68 -2.35
N TYR A 356 2.27 -6.93 -2.71
CA TYR A 356 1.70 -8.06 -2.00
C TYR A 356 2.41 -8.23 -0.65
N SER A 357 1.66 -8.41 0.43
CA SER A 357 2.18 -8.79 1.74
C SER A 357 1.29 -9.88 2.33
N GLY A 358 1.81 -11.08 2.49
CA GLY A 358 0.97 -12.19 2.92
C GLY A 358 1.74 -13.44 3.29
N PRO A 359 1.01 -14.47 3.73
CA PRO A 359 1.59 -15.72 4.16
C PRO A 359 2.23 -16.48 2.99
N LEU A 360 3.23 -17.30 3.32
CA LEU A 360 3.79 -18.32 2.44
C LEU A 360 3.11 -19.66 2.68
N GLY A 361 2.85 -20.39 1.59
CA GLY A 361 2.29 -21.74 1.64
C GLY A 361 0.78 -21.80 1.84
N HIS A 362 0.31 -23.03 2.04
CA HIS A 362 -1.09 -23.39 2.20
C HIS A 362 -1.52 -23.28 3.66
N THR A 363 -1.67 -22.05 4.13
CA THR A 363 -2.11 -21.74 5.50
C THR A 363 -3.33 -20.85 5.45
N GLY A 364 -4.30 -21.08 6.34
CA GLY A 364 -5.47 -20.23 6.54
C GLY A 364 -5.50 -19.62 7.95
N PRO A 365 -6.19 -18.47 8.15
CA PRO A 365 -6.36 -17.92 9.47
C PRO A 365 -7.34 -18.81 10.26
N ALA A 366 -6.96 -19.18 11.47
CA ALA A 366 -7.88 -19.79 12.43
C ALA A 366 -9.00 -18.81 12.81
N LEU A 367 -8.68 -17.51 12.81
CA LEU A 367 -9.59 -16.42 13.11
C LEU A 367 -9.10 -15.15 12.43
N MET A 368 -10.03 -14.37 11.86
CA MET A 368 -9.81 -12.99 11.45
C MET A 368 -10.94 -12.11 11.98
N ARG A 369 -10.60 -10.90 12.41
CA ARG A 369 -11.49 -9.87 12.92
C ARG A 369 -11.15 -8.55 12.25
N GLU A 370 -12.16 -7.70 12.12
CA GLU A 370 -11.97 -6.36 11.57
C GLU A 370 -12.70 -5.31 12.40
N TRP A 371 -12.24 -4.05 12.30
CA TRP A 371 -12.77 -2.91 13.05
C TRP A 371 -12.78 -1.66 12.17
N GLN A 372 -13.85 -0.89 12.25
CA GLN A 372 -13.84 0.49 11.80
C GLN A 372 -13.59 1.39 13.00
N LEU A 373 -12.46 2.08 13.01
CA LEU A 373 -11.98 2.84 14.15
C LEU A 373 -12.34 4.30 13.98
N ARG A 374 -13.08 4.90 14.91
CA ARG A 374 -13.34 6.34 14.87
C ARG A 374 -12.27 7.13 15.63
N HIS A 375 -11.71 8.12 14.98
CA HIS A 375 -10.75 9.07 15.53
C HIS A 375 -11.30 9.73 16.81
N ARG A 376 -10.47 9.81 17.86
CA ARG A 376 -10.76 10.34 19.22
C ARG A 376 -11.73 9.53 20.09
N LEU A 377 -12.22 8.39 19.65
CA LEU A 377 -12.94 7.48 20.54
C LEU A 377 -12.00 6.36 21.05
N PRO A 378 -12.16 5.90 22.30
CA PRO A 378 -11.56 4.64 22.73
C PRO A 378 -11.97 3.52 21.76
N GLU A 379 -11.11 2.50 21.59
CA GLU A 379 -11.27 1.37 20.63
C GLU A 379 -12.63 0.65 20.71
N ASN A 380 -13.42 0.90 21.76
CA ASN A 380 -14.61 0.15 22.13
C ASN A 380 -15.96 0.66 21.58
N LYS A 381 -16.03 1.52 20.54
CA LYS A 381 -17.35 2.06 20.11
C LYS A 381 -17.74 2.04 18.63
N THR A 382 -17.12 1.20 17.80
CA THR A 382 -17.69 0.73 16.52
C THR A 382 -17.10 -0.63 16.12
N THR A 383 -17.21 -1.61 17.02
CA THR A 383 -16.86 -3.01 16.73
C THR A 383 -17.89 -3.61 15.77
N GLN A 384 -17.57 -3.70 14.48
CA GLN A 384 -18.15 -4.74 13.64
C GLN A 384 -17.13 -5.86 13.50
N THR A 385 -17.12 -6.78 14.46
CA THR A 385 -16.31 -7.98 14.36
C THR A 385 -16.91 -8.86 13.27
N TRP A 386 -16.23 -8.99 12.14
CA TRP A 386 -16.56 -9.99 11.12
C TRP A 386 -15.61 -11.17 11.29
N LEU A 387 -16.15 -12.35 11.60
CA LEU A 387 -15.36 -13.58 11.65
C LEU A 387 -15.21 -14.13 10.22
N LEU A 388 -14.12 -13.79 9.55
CA LEU A 388 -13.76 -14.41 8.28
C LEU A 388 -13.08 -15.75 8.60
N ALA A 389 -13.85 -16.84 8.52
CA ALA A 389 -13.28 -18.14 8.19
C ALA A 389 -12.98 -18.07 6.69
N ALA A 390 -11.71 -17.91 6.33
CA ALA A 390 -11.27 -17.74 4.96
C ALA A 390 -10.33 -18.89 4.59
N ASP A 391 -10.50 -19.43 3.39
CA ASP A 391 -9.59 -20.43 2.82
C ASP A 391 -8.31 -19.72 2.38
N GLU A 392 -7.24 -19.78 3.18
CA GLU A 392 -5.89 -19.21 2.87
C GLU A 392 -5.81 -17.69 2.55
N GLU A 393 -6.95 -17.01 2.58
CA GLU A 393 -7.13 -15.62 2.16
C GLU A 393 -7.00 -14.67 3.35
N PHE A 394 -5.79 -14.18 3.62
CA PHE A 394 -5.58 -13.16 4.65
C PHE A 394 -4.39 -12.22 4.42
N GLY A 395 -3.74 -12.28 3.26
CA GLY A 395 -2.75 -11.30 2.83
C GLY A 395 -3.38 -9.96 2.41
N GLN A 396 -2.52 -9.01 2.07
CA GLN A 396 -2.88 -7.70 1.55
C GLN A 396 -2.28 -7.48 0.17
N LEU A 397 -3.01 -6.76 -0.67
CA LEU A 397 -2.46 -6.11 -1.85
C LEU A 397 -2.59 -4.61 -1.69
N TYR A 398 -1.44 -3.97 -1.49
CA TYR A 398 -1.33 -2.52 -1.58
C TYR A 398 -1.13 -2.13 -3.04
N THR A 399 -1.83 -1.09 -3.46
CA THR A 399 -1.81 -0.64 -4.86
C THR A 399 -1.27 0.77 -5.02
N GLY A 400 -1.16 1.52 -3.91
CA GLY A 400 -0.89 2.95 -3.92
C GLY A 400 -1.88 3.63 -4.86
N ASP A 401 -1.32 4.33 -5.82
CA ASP A 401 -2.06 5.00 -6.87
C ASP A 401 -1.97 4.30 -8.23
N GLY A 402 -1.59 3.03 -8.28
CA GLY A 402 -1.30 2.36 -9.55
C GLY A 402 -2.46 2.30 -10.55
N TYR A 403 -2.13 2.06 -11.82
CA TYR A 403 -3.12 1.92 -12.90
C TYR A 403 -3.43 0.46 -13.19
N LEU A 404 -4.71 0.10 -13.10
CA LEU A 404 -5.28 -1.12 -13.68
C LEU A 404 -6.50 -0.78 -14.56
N ASN A 405 -6.41 0.33 -15.29
CA ASN A 405 -7.50 0.83 -16.17
C ASN A 405 -7.48 0.22 -17.57
N THR A 406 -6.48 -0.61 -17.90
CA THR A 406 -6.41 -1.35 -19.16
C THR A 406 -6.36 -2.86 -18.92
N ARG A 407 -6.92 -3.64 -19.85
CA ARG A 407 -6.84 -5.11 -19.81
C ARG A 407 -5.41 -5.61 -19.78
N ARG A 408 -4.49 -4.91 -20.48
CA ARG A 408 -3.07 -5.25 -20.53
C ARG A 408 -2.41 -5.12 -19.16
N GLN A 409 -2.58 -3.98 -18.47
CA GLN A 409 -1.99 -3.79 -17.15
C GLN A 409 -2.51 -4.79 -16.13
N LEU A 410 -3.81 -5.09 -16.18
CA LEU A 410 -4.39 -6.14 -15.34
C LEU A 410 -3.83 -7.53 -15.67
N ALA A 411 -3.70 -7.87 -16.95
CA ALA A 411 -3.12 -9.15 -17.35
C ALA A 411 -1.65 -9.28 -16.92
N GLU A 412 -0.86 -8.21 -17.03
CA GLU A 412 0.55 -8.17 -16.58
C GLU A 412 0.65 -8.32 -15.06
N LEU A 413 -0.19 -7.60 -14.29
CA LEU A 413 -0.27 -7.76 -12.83
C LEU A 413 -0.66 -9.19 -12.45
N LYS A 414 -1.68 -9.76 -13.12
CA LYS A 414 -2.14 -11.13 -12.86
C LYS A 414 -1.05 -12.13 -13.16
N SER A 415 -0.40 -12.06 -14.32
CA SER A 415 0.72 -12.94 -14.67
C SER A 415 1.89 -12.80 -13.70
N PHE A 416 2.15 -11.59 -13.20
CA PHE A 416 3.21 -11.37 -12.22
C PHE A 416 2.94 -12.07 -10.87
N TYR A 417 1.71 -11.99 -10.35
CA TYR A 417 1.32 -12.52 -9.04
C TYR A 417 0.61 -13.89 -9.08
N GLU A 418 0.35 -14.45 -10.26
CA GLU A 418 -0.22 -15.79 -10.44
C GLU A 418 0.60 -16.88 -9.74
N PRO A 419 1.95 -16.90 -9.81
CA PRO A 419 2.74 -17.88 -9.07
C PRO A 419 2.51 -17.78 -7.57
N HIS A 420 2.39 -18.94 -6.94
CA HIS A 420 2.19 -19.10 -5.50
C HIS A 420 0.88 -18.47 -5.02
N ASP A 421 -0.19 -18.38 -5.81
CA ASP A 421 -1.53 -17.97 -5.37
C ASP A 421 -1.61 -16.59 -4.68
N ARG A 422 -0.69 -15.68 -4.97
CA ARG A 422 -0.57 -14.41 -4.22
C ARG A 422 -1.81 -13.53 -4.37
N LEU A 423 -2.37 -13.42 -5.57
CA LEU A 423 -3.62 -12.68 -5.78
C LEU A 423 -4.80 -13.30 -5.05
N ARG A 424 -4.91 -14.64 -5.08
CA ARG A 424 -5.95 -15.34 -4.33
C ARG A 424 -5.81 -15.02 -2.85
N ARG A 425 -4.61 -15.17 -2.27
CA ARG A 425 -4.37 -14.92 -0.84
C ARG A 425 -4.56 -13.46 -0.40
N ALA A 426 -4.60 -12.49 -1.32
CA ALA A 426 -4.74 -11.07 -1.01
C ALA A 426 -6.20 -10.69 -0.66
N ALA A 427 -6.64 -11.09 0.53
CA ALA A 427 -8.00 -10.83 1.03
C ALA A 427 -8.33 -9.33 1.18
N VAL A 428 -7.34 -8.52 1.56
CA VAL A 428 -7.52 -7.08 1.77
C VAL A 428 -6.85 -6.32 0.64
N LEU A 429 -7.64 -5.62 -0.17
CA LEU A 429 -7.17 -4.77 -1.25
C LEU A 429 -7.29 -3.31 -0.86
N GLN A 430 -6.20 -2.54 -0.90
CA GLN A 430 -6.32 -1.09 -0.95
C GLN A 430 -6.72 -0.67 -2.36
N VAL A 431 -7.87 -0.01 -2.49
CA VAL A 431 -8.37 0.47 -3.79
C VAL A 431 -7.53 1.64 -4.25
N MET A 432 -7.03 1.52 -5.49
CA MET A 432 -6.07 2.41 -6.13
C MET A 432 -6.56 3.86 -6.11
N HIS A 433 -5.63 4.78 -5.84
CA HIS A 433 -5.82 6.22 -6.06
C HIS A 433 -7.14 6.73 -5.49
N HIS A 434 -7.38 6.40 -4.22
CA HIS A 434 -8.57 6.84 -3.48
C HIS A 434 -9.90 6.42 -4.12
N GLY A 435 -9.92 5.45 -5.04
CA GLY A 435 -11.10 5.09 -5.83
C GLY A 435 -11.29 5.94 -7.10
N SER A 436 -10.20 6.33 -7.77
CA SER A 436 -10.25 7.09 -9.02
C SER A 436 -10.65 6.25 -10.22
N LYS A 437 -11.68 6.66 -10.98
CA LYS A 437 -12.07 6.00 -12.24
C LYS A 437 -11.00 6.03 -13.31
N ALA A 438 -10.01 6.92 -13.19
CA ALA A 438 -8.90 6.99 -14.13
C ALA A 438 -7.97 5.78 -13.98
N ASN A 439 -7.91 5.16 -12.80
CA ASN A 439 -6.98 4.11 -12.40
C ASN A 439 -7.61 2.70 -12.46
N TRP A 440 -8.87 2.63 -12.83
CA TRP A 440 -9.72 1.45 -12.74
C TRP A 440 -10.37 1.12 -14.10
N GLN A 441 -10.74 -0.15 -14.29
CA GLN A 441 -11.59 -0.61 -15.39
C GLN A 441 -12.77 -1.42 -14.84
N ALA A 442 -13.90 -1.43 -15.56
CA ALA A 442 -15.09 -2.20 -15.17
C ALA A 442 -14.79 -3.69 -14.93
N GLY A 443 -15.32 -4.24 -13.83
CA GLY A 443 -15.13 -5.63 -13.44
C GLY A 443 -13.82 -5.92 -12.69
N LEU A 444 -13.01 -4.90 -12.38
CA LEU A 444 -11.74 -5.10 -11.68
C LEU A 444 -11.91 -5.78 -10.32
N ALA A 445 -12.98 -5.45 -9.60
CA ALA A 445 -13.33 -6.08 -8.33
C ALA A 445 -13.51 -7.60 -8.44
N ASP A 446 -14.06 -8.09 -9.56
CA ASP A 446 -14.27 -9.52 -9.80
C ASP A 446 -12.98 -10.21 -10.26
N GLU A 447 -12.17 -9.51 -11.04
CA GLU A 447 -10.87 -10.01 -11.52
C GLU A 447 -9.83 -10.18 -10.41
N LEU A 448 -9.84 -9.29 -9.41
CA LEU A 448 -8.94 -9.36 -8.25
C LEU A 448 -9.53 -10.16 -7.09
N GLY A 449 -10.86 -10.24 -7.00
CA GLY A 449 -11.55 -11.08 -6.03
C GLY A 449 -11.36 -10.80 -4.53
N PRO A 450 -11.02 -9.59 -4.04
CA PRO A 450 -10.72 -9.41 -2.61
C PRO A 450 -11.92 -9.69 -1.71
N SER A 451 -11.67 -10.14 -0.49
CA SER A 451 -12.69 -10.28 0.55
C SER A 451 -13.13 -8.90 1.09
N THR A 452 -12.18 -7.96 1.18
CA THR A 452 -12.36 -6.59 1.65
C THR A 452 -11.63 -5.59 0.74
N SER A 453 -12.32 -4.54 0.33
CA SER A 453 -11.74 -3.39 -0.40
C SER A 453 -11.68 -2.13 0.48
N VAL A 454 -10.52 -1.50 0.60
CA VAL A 454 -10.30 -0.31 1.45
C VAL A 454 -10.15 0.93 0.57
N PHE A 455 -11.05 1.89 0.75
CA PHE A 455 -11.02 3.21 0.12
C PHE A 455 -10.41 4.21 1.12
N CYS A 456 -9.14 4.58 0.91
CA CYS A 456 -8.50 5.67 1.65
C CYS A 456 -8.80 6.98 0.93
N SER A 457 -9.89 7.67 1.26
CA SER A 457 -10.39 8.81 0.50
C SER A 457 -11.20 9.75 1.38
N ASP A 458 -11.49 10.96 0.90
CA ASP A 458 -12.47 11.82 1.55
C ASP A 458 -13.89 11.42 1.13
N PRO A 459 -14.76 10.91 2.02
CA PRO A 459 -16.13 10.51 1.66
C PRO A 459 -17.01 11.69 1.23
N ALA A 460 -16.65 12.92 1.59
CA ALA A 460 -17.32 14.13 1.11
C ALA A 460 -16.81 14.59 -0.27
N HIS A 461 -15.88 13.83 -0.87
CA HIS A 461 -15.47 13.97 -2.26
C HIS A 461 -14.81 15.33 -2.59
N HIS A 462 -14.27 16.03 -1.59
CA HIS A 462 -13.66 17.36 -1.74
C HIS A 462 -12.51 17.39 -2.75
N TYR A 463 -11.84 16.27 -2.98
CA TYR A 463 -10.72 16.14 -3.90
C TYR A 463 -11.03 15.29 -5.13
N GLY A 464 -12.32 15.07 -5.43
CA GLY A 464 -12.70 14.37 -6.66
C GLY A 464 -12.72 12.85 -6.58
N HIS A 465 -12.48 12.24 -5.41
CA HIS A 465 -12.49 10.79 -5.17
C HIS A 465 -13.19 10.47 -3.84
N PRO A 466 -13.79 9.29 -3.65
CA PRO A 466 -13.87 8.15 -4.59
C PRO A 466 -14.97 8.35 -5.66
N HIS A 467 -14.75 7.81 -6.86
CA HIS A 467 -15.75 7.83 -7.92
C HIS A 467 -16.83 6.76 -7.71
N ILE A 468 -18.09 7.09 -7.97
CA ILE A 468 -19.24 6.21 -7.75
C ILE A 468 -19.17 4.93 -8.59
N GLU A 469 -18.60 4.99 -9.80
CA GLU A 469 -18.41 3.83 -10.67
C GLU A 469 -17.49 2.78 -10.02
N VAL A 470 -16.41 3.24 -9.38
CA VAL A 470 -15.46 2.36 -8.67
C VAL A 470 -16.10 1.81 -7.39
N GLN A 471 -16.82 2.65 -6.64
CA GLN A 471 -17.54 2.19 -5.45
C GLN A 471 -18.58 1.12 -5.78
N ARG A 472 -19.28 1.23 -6.91
CA ARG A 472 -20.25 0.23 -7.38
C ARG A 472 -19.60 -1.10 -7.73
N ASP A 473 -18.44 -1.07 -8.41
CA ASP A 473 -17.69 -2.27 -8.76
C ASP A 473 -17.28 -3.06 -7.51
N PHE A 474 -16.82 -2.36 -6.47
CA PHE A 474 -16.38 -2.96 -5.21
C PHE A 474 -17.49 -3.13 -4.15
N LEU A 475 -18.75 -2.82 -4.46
CA LEU A 475 -19.85 -2.84 -3.49
C LEU A 475 -20.02 -4.19 -2.78
N HIS A 476 -19.74 -5.28 -3.49
CA HIS A 476 -19.87 -6.66 -2.98
C HIS A 476 -18.57 -7.22 -2.37
N ARG A 477 -17.52 -6.40 -2.29
CA ARG A 477 -16.19 -6.74 -1.75
C ARG A 477 -15.96 -6.11 -0.37
N ASN A 478 -17.01 -6.05 0.47
CA ASN A 478 -16.98 -5.47 1.83
C ASN A 478 -16.24 -4.12 1.91
N PRO A 479 -16.71 -3.07 1.20
CA PRO A 479 -15.99 -1.81 1.12
C PRO A 479 -15.84 -1.12 2.48
N LYS A 480 -14.63 -0.64 2.78
CA LYS A 480 -14.27 0.09 3.99
C LYS A 480 -13.79 1.49 3.64
N GLN A 481 -14.41 2.51 4.23
CA GLN A 481 -13.97 3.89 4.11
C GLN A 481 -12.94 4.21 5.21
N VAL A 482 -11.78 4.71 4.80
CA VAL A 482 -10.75 5.30 5.65
C VAL A 482 -10.58 6.76 5.24
N ASP A 483 -10.59 7.67 6.20
CA ASP A 483 -10.57 9.12 5.96
C ASP A 483 -9.90 9.87 7.14
N ALA A 484 -10.13 11.17 7.28
CA ALA A 484 -9.52 11.97 8.35
C ALA A 484 -10.03 11.64 9.78
N ALA A 485 -11.17 10.96 9.86
CA ALA A 485 -11.91 10.64 11.06
C ALA A 485 -12.12 9.13 11.27
N PHE A 486 -12.02 8.29 10.26
CA PHE A 486 -12.21 6.84 10.37
C PHE A 486 -11.00 6.09 9.83
N GLY A 487 -10.51 5.13 10.62
CA GLY A 487 -9.51 4.14 10.24
C GLY A 487 -10.13 2.76 10.09
N TYR A 488 -9.34 1.81 9.61
CA TYR A 488 -9.76 0.42 9.45
C TYR A 488 -8.66 -0.51 9.92
N ARG A 489 -9.00 -1.45 10.82
CA ARG A 489 -8.05 -2.44 11.34
C ARG A 489 -8.54 -3.85 11.05
N VAL A 490 -7.60 -4.74 10.76
CA VAL A 490 -7.78 -6.19 10.69
C VAL A 490 -6.79 -6.83 11.65
N GLU A 491 -7.21 -7.86 12.36
CA GLU A 491 -6.34 -8.73 13.17
C GLU A 491 -6.72 -10.17 12.87
N GLY A 492 -5.75 -11.07 12.78
CA GLY A 492 -6.03 -12.48 12.71
C GLY A 492 -4.92 -13.33 13.28
N TYR A 493 -5.23 -14.61 13.41
CA TYR A 493 -4.39 -15.63 14.03
C TYR A 493 -4.30 -16.84 13.11
N PHE A 494 -3.12 -17.43 12.96
CA PHE A 494 -2.91 -18.61 12.13
C PHE A 494 -1.81 -19.52 12.68
N ILE A 495 -1.75 -20.73 12.15
CA ILE A 495 -0.74 -21.76 12.45
C ILE A 495 -0.09 -22.11 11.12
N GLN A 496 1.25 -22.17 11.07
CA GLN A 496 1.93 -22.69 9.89
C GLN A 496 1.84 -24.23 9.91
N PRO A 497 1.42 -24.90 8.81
CA PRO A 497 1.27 -26.35 8.75
C PRO A 497 2.55 -27.14 9.07
#